data_AF-A0A8J6GNP6-F1
#
_entry.id   AF-A0A8J6GNP6-F1
#
_cell.length_a   1.000
_cell.length_b   1.000
_cell.length_c   1.000
_cell.angle_alpha   90.00
_cell.angle_beta   90.00
_cell.angle_gamma   90.00
#
_symmetry.space_group_name_H-M   'P 1'
#
loop_
_entity.id
_entity.type
_entity.pdbx_description
1 polymer ?
#
loop_
_entity_poly.entity_id
_entity_poly.type
_entity_poly.pdbx_seq_one_letter_code
_entity_poly.pdbx_strand_id
1 'polypeptide(L)'
;MPVPKSIENTPENRVGSGTTRTVSQTPHQNVPGTVTTGQSLQARKMRLIVELKLPQELKSCLVEDWELINKHKQLFQLPAKKNVDTILAEYVTFVKSQGKTDNREYSIDELVYGIREYFNRMLGTQLLCQFKKPQYAEIHLAYSHIPMSQVYGAPHLL
;
A
#
# COMPACT_ATOMS: atom_id res chain seq x y z
N MET A 1 -21.66 -3.99 34.11
CA MET A 1 -22.46 -4.93 34.94
C MET A 1 -23.81 -4.28 35.15
N PRO A 2 -24.95 -4.96 34.93
CA PRO A 2 -25.17 -6.36 35.33
C PRO A 2 -25.37 -7.36 34.17
N VAL A 3 -25.37 -8.65 34.54
CA VAL A 3 -25.75 -9.84 33.74
C VAL A 3 -26.64 -10.73 34.63
N PRO A 4 -27.70 -11.35 34.09
CA PRO A 4 -27.98 -12.79 34.36
C PRO A 4 -28.40 -13.53 33.07
N LYS A 5 -27.76 -14.62 32.60
CA LYS A 5 -27.62 -16.02 33.12
C LYS A 5 -28.91 -16.86 33.19
N SER A 6 -29.00 -17.91 32.35
CA SER A 6 -29.51 -19.30 32.63
C SER A 6 -29.59 -20.16 31.33
N ILE A 7 -28.94 -21.35 31.23
CA ILE A 7 -29.50 -22.76 31.34
C ILE A 7 -30.13 -23.27 29.99
N GLU A 8 -30.04 -24.52 29.49
CA GLU A 8 -29.62 -25.85 30.03
C GLU A 8 -28.74 -26.72 29.04
N ASN A 9 -29.13 -27.98 28.71
CA ASN A 9 -28.30 -29.11 28.21
C ASN A 9 -29.17 -30.21 27.50
N THR A 10 -28.72 -31.14 26.63
CA THR A 10 -27.44 -31.31 25.88
C THR A 10 -27.56 -31.92 24.44
N PRO A 11 -27.99 -33.19 24.18
CA PRO A 11 -27.24 -34.01 23.19
C PRO A 11 -28.03 -34.73 22.06
N GLU A 12 -27.31 -35.16 21.01
CA GLU A 12 -27.38 -36.49 20.32
C GLU A 12 -26.14 -36.65 19.37
N ASN A 13 -25.30 -37.71 19.47
CA ASN A 13 -25.37 -39.05 18.83
C ASN A 13 -25.22 -39.06 17.27
N ARG A 14 -24.54 -40.02 16.58
CA ARG A 14 -23.63 -41.14 16.96
C ARG A 14 -23.00 -41.80 15.69
N VAL A 15 -21.68 -42.10 15.72
CA VAL A 15 -20.90 -43.22 15.08
C VAL A 15 -21.19 -43.77 13.65
N GLY A 16 -20.10 -44.03 12.89
CA GLY A 16 -19.98 -45.12 11.87
C GLY A 16 -19.16 -44.71 10.63
N SER A 17 -17.90 -45.09 10.39
CA SER A 17 -17.23 -46.40 10.25
C SER A 17 -17.63 -47.22 9.00
N GLY A 18 -16.66 -47.52 8.11
CA GLY A 18 -16.64 -48.80 7.38
C GLY A 18 -16.31 -48.83 5.87
N THR A 19 -15.02 -49.00 5.55
CA THR A 19 -14.52 -50.04 4.62
C THR A 19 -14.59 -49.88 3.08
N THR A 20 -13.56 -50.44 2.45
CA THR A 20 -13.15 -50.46 1.03
C THR A 20 -13.95 -51.41 0.12
N ARG A 21 -13.81 -51.23 -1.20
CA ARG A 21 -13.72 -52.34 -2.18
C ARG A 21 -13.03 -51.92 -3.50
N THR A 22 -12.60 -52.91 -4.27
CA THR A 22 -11.46 -52.85 -5.18
C THR A 22 -11.78 -53.36 -6.59
N VAL A 23 -11.29 -52.64 -7.62
CA VAL A 23 -10.95 -53.06 -9.02
C VAL A 23 -11.95 -53.89 -9.85
N SER A 24 -12.14 -53.48 -11.10
CA SER A 24 -12.32 -54.36 -12.27
C SER A 24 -11.65 -53.72 -13.50
N GLN A 25 -11.17 -54.53 -14.44
CA GLN A 25 -10.15 -54.15 -15.43
C GLN A 25 -10.68 -53.89 -16.87
N THR A 26 -9.79 -53.29 -17.66
CA THR A 26 -9.77 -52.96 -19.12
C THR A 26 -9.87 -54.21 -20.04
N PRO A 27 -9.95 -54.13 -21.41
CA PRO A 27 -9.35 -53.10 -22.31
C PRO A 27 -10.12 -52.73 -23.61
N HIS A 28 -9.57 -51.78 -24.42
CA HIS A 28 -9.17 -52.01 -25.83
C HIS A 28 -8.50 -50.78 -26.51
N GLN A 29 -7.29 -51.02 -27.05
CA GLN A 29 -6.63 -50.44 -28.25
C GLN A 29 -6.22 -48.95 -28.41
N ASN A 30 -4.93 -48.72 -28.16
CA ASN A 30 -3.92 -47.90 -28.86
C ASN A 30 -4.27 -47.10 -30.15
N VAL A 31 -3.90 -45.81 -30.15
CA VAL A 31 -3.19 -45.13 -31.28
C VAL A 31 -2.12 -44.18 -30.67
N PRO A 32 -0.87 -44.13 -31.18
CA PRO A 32 0.21 -43.39 -30.51
C PRO A 32 0.47 -41.98 -31.06
N GLY A 33 0.69 -41.02 -30.13
CA GLY A 33 1.67 -39.96 -30.29
C GLY A 33 1.22 -38.61 -30.86
N THR A 34 1.13 -37.60 -30.00
CA THR A 34 1.92 -36.36 -30.19
C THR A 34 2.31 -35.78 -28.83
N VAL A 35 3.48 -35.17 -28.76
CA VAL A 35 4.15 -34.68 -27.55
C VAL A 35 3.87 -33.20 -27.31
N THR A 36 3.86 -32.78 -26.03
CA THR A 36 3.91 -31.38 -25.55
C THR A 36 2.71 -30.48 -25.87
N THR A 37 2.04 -30.03 -24.80
CA THR A 37 2.06 -28.60 -24.39
C THR A 37 1.64 -28.49 -22.93
N GLY A 38 2.62 -28.57 -22.04
CA GLY A 38 2.48 -28.14 -20.65
C GLY A 38 2.49 -26.62 -20.58
N GLN A 39 1.40 -25.97 -20.95
CA GLN A 39 1.18 -24.54 -20.69
C GLN A 39 0.06 -24.37 -19.66
N SER A 40 0.33 -24.83 -18.45
CA SER A 40 -0.25 -24.16 -17.28
C SER A 40 0.29 -22.73 -17.30
N LEU A 41 -0.56 -21.79 -17.71
CA LEU A 41 -0.25 -20.38 -17.81
C LEU A 41 0.00 -19.81 -16.40
N GLN A 42 1.21 -20.01 -15.87
CA GLN A 42 1.77 -19.09 -14.90
C GLN A 42 1.85 -17.73 -15.58
N ALA A 43 0.84 -16.89 -15.32
CA ALA A 43 0.86 -15.48 -15.65
C ALA A 43 2.10 -14.88 -14.95
N ARG A 44 3.21 -14.80 -15.69
CA ARG A 44 4.47 -14.24 -15.24
C ARG A 44 4.18 -12.79 -14.90
N LYS A 45 3.96 -12.51 -13.61
CA LYS A 45 3.68 -11.16 -13.09
C LYS A 45 4.90 -10.28 -13.40
N MET A 46 4.88 -9.62 -14.55
CA MET A 46 5.94 -8.75 -14.99
C MET A 46 6.04 -7.60 -13.99
N ARG A 47 7.07 -7.64 -13.16
CA ARG A 47 7.43 -6.51 -12.31
C ARG A 47 8.03 -5.47 -13.23
N LEU A 48 7.23 -4.49 -13.65
CA LEU A 48 7.74 -3.28 -14.26
C LEU A 48 8.60 -2.57 -13.20
N ILE A 49 9.90 -2.45 -13.46
CA ILE A 49 10.81 -1.64 -12.65
C ILE A 49 10.82 -0.26 -13.26
N VAL A 50 10.27 0.72 -12.55
CA VAL A 50 10.37 2.13 -12.90
C VAL A 50 11.55 2.72 -12.12
N GLU A 51 12.57 3.19 -12.83
CA GLU A 51 13.76 3.79 -12.20
C GLU A 51 13.51 5.28 -11.92
N LEU A 52 13.42 5.66 -10.64
CA LEU A 52 13.29 7.06 -10.23
C LEU A 52 14.67 7.69 -10.02
N LYS A 53 15.02 8.67 -10.87
CA LYS A 53 16.30 9.39 -10.78
C LYS A 53 16.21 10.53 -9.76
N LEU A 54 16.47 10.21 -8.50
CA LEU A 54 16.58 11.20 -7.42
C LEU A 54 17.91 11.98 -7.50
N PRO A 55 17.88 13.33 -7.39
CA PRO A 55 19.07 14.16 -7.14
C PRO A 55 19.85 13.72 -5.89
N GLN A 56 21.14 14.05 -5.84
CA GLN A 56 22.02 13.59 -4.76
C GLN A 56 21.67 14.23 -3.42
N GLU A 57 21.21 15.48 -3.46
CA GLU A 57 20.78 16.29 -2.31
C GLU A 57 19.60 15.62 -1.59
N LEU A 58 18.61 15.15 -2.36
CA LEU A 58 17.44 14.45 -1.81
C LEU A 58 17.79 13.07 -1.24
N LYS A 59 18.82 12.39 -1.77
CA LYS A 59 19.33 11.14 -1.18
C LYS A 59 19.97 11.39 0.18
N SER A 60 20.72 12.50 0.33
CA SER A 60 21.27 12.89 1.64
C SER A 60 20.16 13.16 2.65
N CYS A 61 19.12 13.92 2.28
CA CYS A 61 17.95 14.13 3.16
C CYS A 61 17.28 12.83 3.59
N LEU A 62 17.11 11.86 2.67
CA LEU A 62 16.55 10.54 3.00
C LEU A 62 17.43 9.74 3.98
N VAL A 63 18.76 9.86 3.91
CA VAL A 63 19.67 9.23 4.88
C VAL A 63 19.53 9.92 6.24
N GLU A 64 19.52 11.24 6.30
CA GLU A 64 19.35 12.02 7.53
C GLU A 64 18.01 11.71 8.22
N ASP A 65 16.89 11.75 7.49
CA ASP A 65 15.56 11.40 7.98
C ASP A 65 15.50 9.93 8.46
N TRP A 66 16.15 9.01 7.74
CA TRP A 66 16.22 7.60 8.14
C TRP A 66 16.99 7.43 9.46
N GLU A 67 18.11 8.14 9.66
CA GLU A 67 18.85 8.10 10.92
C GLU A 67 18.04 8.70 12.08
N LEU A 68 17.38 9.83 11.84
CA LEU A 68 16.55 10.54 12.82
C LEU A 68 15.39 9.67 13.33
N ILE A 69 14.72 8.95 12.43
CA ILE A 69 13.63 8.02 12.77
C ILE A 69 14.18 6.74 13.42
N ASN A 70 15.23 6.12 12.86
CA ASN A 70 15.61 4.77 13.25
C ASN A 70 16.61 4.71 14.42
N LYS A 71 17.60 5.60 14.46
CA LYS A 71 18.58 5.69 15.56
C LYS A 71 18.04 6.54 16.70
N HIS A 72 17.53 7.73 16.40
CA HIS A 72 17.16 8.71 17.43
C HIS A 72 15.68 8.63 17.88
N LYS A 73 14.86 7.80 17.23
CA LYS A 73 13.42 7.61 17.54
C LYS A 73 12.63 8.92 17.61
N GLN A 74 13.04 9.93 16.85
CA GLN A 74 12.31 11.19 16.82
C GLN A 74 11.07 11.09 15.94
N LEU A 75 10.00 11.74 16.40
CA LEU A 75 8.76 11.94 15.64
C LEU A 75 8.75 13.37 15.10
N PHE A 76 8.24 13.55 13.88
CA PHE A 76 8.02 14.88 13.33
C PHE A 76 6.93 15.60 14.12
N GLN A 77 7.11 16.91 14.32
CA GLN A 77 6.07 17.77 14.87
C GLN A 77 4.95 17.92 13.84
N LEU A 78 3.71 17.66 14.25
CA LEU A 78 2.52 17.70 13.41
C LEU A 78 1.43 18.55 14.10
N PRO A 79 0.66 19.38 13.37
CA PRO A 79 0.73 19.60 11.91
C PRO A 79 2.05 20.24 11.46
N ALA A 80 2.50 19.86 10.26
CA ALA A 80 3.74 20.38 9.69
C ALA A 80 3.59 21.87 9.34
N LYS A 81 4.56 22.69 9.77
CA LYS A 81 4.61 24.14 9.49
C LYS A 81 4.47 24.48 7.99
N LYS A 82 4.92 23.58 7.12
CA LYS A 82 4.73 23.64 5.67
C LYS A 82 4.26 22.26 5.19
N ASN A 83 2.97 22.17 4.91
CA ASN A 83 2.31 20.91 4.55
C ASN A 83 2.42 20.59 3.05
N VAL A 84 2.06 19.36 2.67
CA VAL A 84 2.10 18.88 1.28
C VAL A 84 1.23 19.74 0.36
N ASP A 85 0.03 20.12 0.77
CA ASP A 85 -0.86 20.99 -0.03
C ASP A 85 -0.17 22.33 -0.39
N THR A 86 0.55 22.95 0.55
CA THR A 86 1.31 24.20 0.33
C THR A 86 2.50 23.98 -0.60
N ILE A 87 3.27 22.90 -0.38
CA ILE A 87 4.43 22.54 -1.24
C ILE A 87 3.99 22.34 -2.69
N LEU A 88 2.87 21.62 -2.89
CA LEU A 88 2.31 21.34 -4.19
C LEU A 88 1.77 22.62 -4.87
N ALA A 89 1.10 23.51 -4.15
CA ALA A 89 0.62 24.79 -4.68
C ALA A 89 1.77 25.73 -5.10
N GLU A 90 2.85 25.79 -4.31
CA GLU A 90 4.07 26.52 -4.69
C GLU A 90 4.72 25.92 -5.94
N TYR A 91 4.77 24.58 -6.06
CA TYR A 91 5.32 23.91 -7.25
C TYR A 91 4.53 24.22 -8.52
N VAL A 92 3.19 24.18 -8.48
CA VAL A 92 2.34 24.61 -9.61
C VAL A 92 2.66 26.05 -10.02
N THR A 93 2.77 26.95 -9.03
CA THR A 93 3.07 28.38 -9.25
C THR A 93 4.44 28.56 -9.92
N PHE A 94 5.46 27.87 -9.43
CA PHE A 94 6.83 27.90 -9.97
C PHE A 94 6.97 27.30 -11.38
N VAL A 95 6.20 26.25 -11.70
CA VAL A 95 6.20 25.69 -13.05
C VAL A 95 5.50 26.62 -14.02
N LYS A 96 4.34 27.19 -13.64
CA LYS A 96 3.60 28.16 -14.47
C LYS A 96 4.39 29.45 -14.71
N SER A 97 5.14 29.95 -13.73
CA SER A 97 5.96 31.16 -13.89
C SER A 97 7.19 30.98 -14.79
N GLN A 98 7.62 29.74 -15.07
CA GLN A 98 8.74 29.48 -15.98
C GLN A 98 8.39 29.57 -17.48
N GLY A 99 7.13 29.80 -17.85
CA GLY A 99 6.73 30.08 -19.25
C GLY A 99 7.01 28.94 -20.25
N LYS A 100 7.27 27.72 -19.78
CA LYS A 100 7.51 26.56 -20.64
C LYS A 100 6.19 26.10 -21.24
N THR A 101 6.06 26.23 -22.56
CA THR A 101 4.89 25.77 -23.32
C THR A 101 4.59 24.31 -23.01
N ASP A 102 3.31 24.00 -22.76
CA ASP A 102 2.88 22.73 -22.19
C ASP A 102 2.86 21.59 -23.22
N ASN A 103 4.05 21.20 -23.68
CA ASN A 103 4.25 20.10 -24.62
C ASN A 103 4.28 18.74 -23.88
N ARG A 104 3.41 18.60 -22.87
CA ARG A 104 3.31 17.45 -21.96
C ARG A 104 2.01 16.69 -22.24
N GLU A 105 2.02 15.40 -21.91
CA GLU A 105 0.85 14.52 -22.05
C GLU A 105 -0.26 14.84 -21.03
N TYR A 106 0.08 15.53 -19.94
CA TYR A 106 -0.82 15.88 -18.83
C TYR A 106 -0.50 17.27 -18.28
N SER A 107 -1.52 17.96 -17.76
CA SER A 107 -1.36 19.28 -17.13
C SER A 107 -0.61 19.17 -15.79
N ILE A 108 0.11 20.24 -15.43
CA ILE A 108 0.74 20.36 -14.11
C ILE A 108 -0.26 20.27 -12.96
N ASP A 109 -1.49 20.75 -13.13
CA ASP A 109 -2.55 20.70 -12.11
C ASP A 109 -3.05 19.27 -11.90
N GLU A 110 -3.16 18.49 -12.98
CA GLU A 110 -3.56 17.08 -12.95
C GLU A 110 -2.49 16.19 -12.28
N LEU A 111 -1.21 16.39 -12.64
CA LEU A 111 -0.09 15.72 -11.98
C LEU A 111 -0.12 15.95 -10.46
N VAL A 112 -0.30 17.21 -10.05
CA VAL A 112 -0.30 17.62 -8.65
C VAL A 112 -1.53 17.11 -7.90
N TYR A 113 -2.69 17.05 -8.54
CA TYR A 113 -3.87 16.39 -8.01
C TYR A 113 -3.61 14.89 -7.77
N GLY A 114 -3.05 14.19 -8.77
CA GLY A 114 -2.69 12.77 -8.67
C GLY A 114 -1.70 12.48 -7.54
N ILE A 115 -0.66 13.29 -7.38
CA ILE A 115 0.32 13.18 -6.28
C ILE A 115 -0.38 13.36 -4.91
N ARG A 116 -1.27 14.36 -4.77
CA ARG A 116 -2.00 14.62 -3.52
C ARG A 116 -2.91 13.45 -3.13
N GLU A 117 -3.68 12.94 -4.09
CA GLU A 117 -4.57 11.80 -3.87
C GLU A 117 -3.80 10.51 -3.54
N TYR A 118 -2.69 10.27 -4.23
CA TYR A 118 -1.83 9.12 -3.94
C TYR A 118 -1.21 9.24 -2.55
N PHE A 119 -0.70 10.41 -2.17
CA PHE A 119 -0.17 10.69 -0.83
C PHE A 119 -1.22 10.40 0.26
N ASN A 120 -2.43 10.95 0.12
CA ASN A 120 -3.52 10.78 1.07
C ASN A 120 -3.90 9.31 1.30
N ARG A 121 -3.93 8.50 0.23
CA ARG A 121 -4.24 7.06 0.30
C ARG A 121 -3.08 6.22 0.85
N MET A 122 -1.85 6.60 0.56
CA MET A 122 -0.68 5.75 0.76
C MET A 122 0.09 6.03 2.06
N LEU A 123 -0.11 7.19 2.69
CA LEU A 123 0.58 7.56 3.92
C LEU A 123 0.37 6.54 5.05
N GLY A 124 -0.89 6.23 5.36
CA GLY A 124 -1.26 5.31 6.45
C GLY A 124 -0.75 3.87 6.24
N THR A 125 -0.50 3.47 4.99
CA THR A 125 -0.13 2.09 4.63
C THR A 125 1.36 1.92 4.36
N GLN A 126 1.97 2.76 3.51
CA GLN A 126 3.32 2.54 2.97
C GLN A 126 4.37 3.58 3.38
N LEU A 127 4.00 4.87 3.54
CA LEU A 127 4.99 5.95 3.77
C LEU A 127 5.38 6.13 5.25
N LEU A 128 4.83 5.32 6.15
CA LEU A 128 5.08 5.41 7.60
C LEU A 128 5.72 4.12 8.14
N CYS A 129 6.95 4.24 8.63
CA CYS A 129 7.62 3.22 9.45
C CYS A 129 6.76 2.85 10.68
N GLN A 130 6.89 1.60 11.15
CA GLN A 130 6.10 1.05 12.27
C GLN A 130 6.09 1.94 13.52
N PHE A 131 7.23 2.54 13.86
CA PHE A 131 7.36 3.45 15.01
C PHE A 131 6.49 4.73 14.91
N LYS A 132 6.12 5.16 13.69
CA LYS A 132 5.29 6.35 13.44
C LYS A 132 3.78 6.03 13.41
N LYS A 133 3.39 4.75 13.47
CA LYS A 133 1.97 4.32 13.42
C LYS A 133 1.14 4.80 14.63
N PRO A 134 1.63 4.82 15.88
CA PRO A 134 0.86 5.37 17.01
C PRO A 134 0.53 6.85 16.82
N GLN A 135 1.53 7.67 16.46
CA GLN A 135 1.33 9.09 16.16
C GLN A 135 0.31 9.30 15.02
N TYR A 136 0.36 8.46 13.97
CA TYR A 136 -0.62 8.53 12.88
C TYR A 136 -2.04 8.19 13.35
N ALA A 137 -2.23 7.24 14.27
CA ALA A 137 -3.55 6.92 14.82
C ALA A 137 -4.13 8.10 15.64
N GLU A 138 -3.31 8.75 16.47
CA GLU A 138 -3.68 9.96 17.21
C GLU A 138 -4.05 11.10 16.27
N ILE A 139 -3.22 11.37 15.25
CA ILE A 139 -3.47 12.39 14.23
C ILE A 139 -4.74 12.08 13.43
N HIS A 140 -4.96 10.82 13.03
CA HIS A 140 -6.14 10.46 12.25
C HIS A 140 -7.45 10.60 13.05
N LEU A 141 -7.40 10.39 14.37
CA LEU A 141 -8.53 10.66 15.27
C LEU A 141 -8.79 12.16 15.45
N ALA A 142 -7.74 12.96 15.67
CA ALA A 142 -7.84 14.40 15.88
C ALA A 142 -8.22 15.19 14.61
N TYR A 143 -7.76 14.72 13.43
CA TYR A 143 -7.91 15.38 12.13
C TYR A 143 -8.77 14.52 11.16
N SER A 144 -9.80 13.87 11.68
CA SER A 144 -10.64 12.87 10.98
C SER A 144 -11.32 13.34 9.70
N HIS A 145 -11.50 14.65 9.53
CA HIS A 145 -12.15 15.30 8.38
C HIS A 145 -11.18 16.10 7.49
N ILE A 146 -9.87 16.02 7.75
CA ILE A 146 -8.83 16.79 7.06
C ILE A 146 -7.92 15.82 6.29
N PRO A 147 -7.63 16.08 4.99
CA PRO A 147 -6.72 15.22 4.23
C PRO A 147 -5.32 15.28 4.82
N MET A 148 -4.63 14.13 4.83
CA MET A 148 -3.30 14.03 5.43
C MET A 148 -2.27 14.94 4.75
N SER A 149 -2.48 15.32 3.48
CA SER A 149 -1.68 16.31 2.76
C SER A 149 -1.71 17.72 3.37
N GLN A 150 -2.69 18.03 4.23
CA GLN A 150 -2.75 19.28 5.00
C GLN A 150 -2.09 19.19 6.39
N VAL A 151 -1.86 17.97 6.89
CA VAL A 151 -1.25 17.73 8.21
C VAL A 151 0.24 17.41 8.11
N TYR A 152 0.65 16.64 7.10
CA TYR A 152 2.02 16.18 6.89
C TYR A 152 2.78 17.10 5.91
N GLY A 153 4.12 17.07 5.98
CA GLY A 153 5.02 17.91 5.18
C GLY A 153 6.11 17.15 4.45
N ALA A 154 7.10 17.87 3.91
CA ALA A 154 8.11 17.36 2.96
C ALA A 154 8.76 16.00 3.30
N PRO A 155 9.18 15.68 4.54
CA PRO A 155 9.80 14.38 4.89
C PRO A 155 8.90 13.14 4.76
N HIS A 156 7.65 13.31 4.34
CA HIS A 156 6.72 12.21 4.04
C HIS A 156 6.32 12.17 2.56
N LEU A 157 6.52 13.30 1.85
CA LEU A 157 6.24 13.44 0.42
C LEU A 157 7.43 12.95 -0.43
N LEU A 158 8.63 13.02 0.13
CA LEU A 158 9.88 12.47 -0.41
C LEU A 158 10.01 10.97 -0.15
#